data_AF-A0A1G9RJZ1-F1
#
_entry.id   AF-A0A1G9RJZ1-F1
#
_cell.length_a   1.000
_cell.length_b   1.000
_cell.length_c   1.000
_cell.angle_alpha   90.00
_cell.angle_beta   90.00
_cell.angle_gamma   90.00
#
_symmetry.space_group_name_H-M   'P 1'
#
loop_
_entity.id
_entity.type
_entity.pdbx_description
1 polymer ?
#
loop_
_entity_poly.entity_id
_entity_poly.type
_entity_poly.pdbx_seq_one_letter_code
_entity_poly.pdbx_strand_id
1 'polypeptide(L)'
;MLKKLGSKLKEQKGFTLIELLAVIVILGIIAAIAVPAISGVINKSEIKAQAQEGVQIVNAAKMYIANENVPFTTADPSEILTRDQLMKYLDRVDAPSTDLFTVTVEKDATGVFTYTLKLHPINTTLAETDLTEQDLIEKAK
;
A
#
# COMPACT_ATOMS: atom_id res chain seq x y z
N MET A 1 58.88 -21.57 -41.65
CA MET A 1 58.78 -20.40 -40.76
C MET A 1 57.36 -20.30 -40.22
N LEU A 2 57.08 -20.84 -39.02
CA LEU A 2 55.80 -20.65 -38.33
C LEU A 2 56.11 -20.21 -36.91
N LYS A 3 56.08 -18.88 -36.74
CA LYS A 3 56.52 -18.12 -35.59
C LYS A 3 55.39 -18.12 -34.54
N LYS A 4 55.69 -18.67 -33.36
CA LYS A 4 55.09 -18.35 -32.04
C LYS A 4 53.62 -17.88 -32.04
N LEU A 5 52.69 -18.81 -31.80
CA LEU A 5 51.29 -18.49 -31.44
C LEU A 5 50.87 -19.12 -30.10
N GLY A 6 51.80 -19.27 -29.15
CA GLY A 6 51.61 -20.11 -27.97
C GLY A 6 52.02 -19.49 -26.63
N SER A 7 51.75 -18.21 -26.37
CA SER A 7 52.11 -17.62 -25.06
C SER A 7 51.16 -16.58 -24.47
N LYS A 8 49.85 -16.63 -24.78
CA LYS A 8 48.83 -15.79 -24.11
C LYS A 8 47.79 -16.54 -23.27
N LEU A 9 47.98 -17.85 -23.03
CA LEU A 9 47.06 -18.67 -22.22
C LEU A 9 47.50 -18.87 -20.75
N LYS A 10 48.55 -18.18 -20.30
CA LYS A 10 49.02 -18.26 -18.91
C LYS A 10 48.88 -16.90 -18.25
N GLU A 11 47.77 -16.72 -17.52
CA GLU A 11 47.64 -15.91 -16.30
C GLU A 11 46.17 -15.74 -15.86
N GLN A 12 45.35 -16.78 -15.96
CA GLN A 12 44.11 -16.80 -15.19
C GLN A 12 44.46 -17.09 -13.73
N LYS A 13 44.78 -16.05 -12.96
CA LYS A 13 44.82 -16.14 -11.50
C LYS A 13 43.39 -16.45 -11.04
N GLY A 14 43.11 -17.73 -10.80
CA GLY A 14 41.84 -18.19 -10.28
C GLY A 14 41.61 -17.64 -8.87
N PHE A 15 40.35 -17.28 -8.57
CA PHE A 15 39.92 -16.92 -7.23
C PHE A 15 40.04 -18.14 -6.31
N THR A 16 40.55 -17.95 -5.09
CA THR A 16 40.64 -19.05 -4.13
C THR A 16 39.28 -19.31 -3.48
N LEU A 17 39.00 -20.56 -3.11
CA LEU A 17 37.76 -20.91 -2.39
C LEU A 17 37.65 -20.16 -1.05
N ILE A 18 38.78 -19.85 -0.41
CA ILE A 18 38.79 -19.14 0.87
C ILE A 18 38.41 -17.67 0.72
N GLU A 19 38.78 -17.02 -0.38
CA GLU A 19 38.34 -15.65 -0.68
C GLU A 19 36.84 -15.61 -0.96
N LEU A 20 36.32 -16.59 -1.71
CA LEU A 20 34.88 -16.70 -1.94
C LEU A 20 34.12 -16.94 -0.63
N LEU A 21 34.68 -17.79 0.26
CA LEU A 21 34.10 -18.11 1.56
C LEU A 21 34.04 -16.89 2.48
N ALA A 22 35.10 -16.07 2.54
CA ALA A 22 35.10 -14.85 3.34
C ALA A 22 34.02 -13.85 2.88
N VAL A 23 33.81 -13.72 1.56
CA VAL A 23 32.80 -12.81 0.99
C VAL A 23 31.38 -13.24 1.36
N ILE A 24 31.04 -14.53 1.21
CA ILE A 24 29.68 -15.01 1.54
C ILE A 24 29.39 -14.90 3.05
N VAL A 25 30.41 -15.04 3.91
CA VAL A 25 30.26 -14.85 5.35
C VAL A 25 29.90 -13.40 5.67
N ILE A 26 30.62 -12.43 5.07
CA ILE A 26 30.33 -11.01 5.25
C ILE A 26 28.93 -10.66 4.71
N LEU A 27 28.59 -11.12 3.49
CA LEU A 27 27.26 -10.92 2.92
C LEU A 27 26.15 -11.55 3.76
N GLY A 28 26.39 -12.71 4.37
CA GLY A 28 25.46 -13.38 5.27
C GLY A 28 25.16 -12.56 6.53
N ILE A 29 26.19 -11.98 7.16
CA ILE A 29 26.02 -11.11 8.33
C ILE A 29 25.23 -9.84 7.97
N ILE A 30 25.57 -9.20 6.84
CA ILE A 30 24.84 -8.01 6.36
C ILE A 30 23.38 -8.36 6.06
N ALA A 31 23.13 -9.46 5.35
CA ALA A 31 21.78 -9.89 5.00
C ALA A 31 20.92 -10.20 6.23
N ALA A 32 21.50 -10.82 7.26
CA ALA A 32 20.79 -11.15 8.50
C ALA A 32 20.22 -9.91 9.21
N ILE A 33 20.88 -8.76 9.14
CA ILE A 33 20.41 -7.49 9.73
C ILE A 33 19.54 -6.72 8.73
N ALA A 34 19.95 -6.68 7.46
CA ALA A 34 19.31 -5.85 6.44
C ALA A 34 17.90 -6.33 6.09
N VAL A 35 17.67 -7.64 5.96
CA VAL A 35 16.36 -8.19 5.55
C VAL A 35 15.23 -7.82 6.53
N PRO A 36 15.31 -8.09 7.84
CA PRO A 36 14.24 -7.71 8.77
C PRO A 36 14.07 -6.19 8.87
N ALA A 37 15.17 -5.43 8.82
CA ALA A 37 15.12 -3.97 8.87
C ALA A 37 14.38 -3.36 7.65
N ILE A 38 14.70 -3.83 6.45
CA ILE A 38 14.07 -3.36 5.20
C ILE A 38 12.61 -3.80 5.15
N SER A 39 12.29 -5.04 5.53
CA SER A 39 10.90 -5.52 5.56
C SER A 39 10.01 -4.66 6.46
N GLY A 40 10.49 -4.25 7.64
CA GLY A 40 9.72 -3.36 8.51
C GLY A 40 9.46 -1.97 7.91
N VAL A 41 10.42 -1.42 7.14
CA VAL A 41 10.26 -0.12 6.46
C VAL A 41 9.27 -0.23 5.29
N ILE A 42 9.34 -1.32 4.52
CA ILE A 42 8.41 -1.58 3.41
C ILE A 42 6.98 -1.68 3.95
N ASN A 43 6.75 -2.50 4.98
CA ASN A 43 5.41 -2.67 5.55
C ASN A 43 4.82 -1.35 6.06
N LYS A 44 5.63 -0.52 6.73
CA LYS A 44 5.18 0.82 7.19
C LYS A 44 4.86 1.75 6.01
N SER A 45 5.67 1.71 4.96
CA SER A 45 5.45 2.52 3.76
C SER A 45 4.17 2.10 3.04
N GLU A 46 3.90 0.79 2.99
CA GLU A 46 2.68 0.23 2.42
C GLU A 46 1.44 0.63 3.22
N ILE A 47 1.46 0.49 4.55
CA ILE A 47 0.36 0.94 5.43
C ILE A 47 0.08 2.42 5.21
N LYS A 48 1.13 3.24 5.16
CA LYS A 48 0.99 4.69 4.95
C LYS A 48 0.38 5.02 3.58
N ALA A 49 0.84 4.35 2.52
CA ALA A 49 0.31 4.56 1.17
C ALA A 49 -1.18 4.16 1.09
N GLN A 50 -1.53 2.99 1.61
CA GLN A 50 -2.92 2.51 1.66
C GLN A 50 -3.80 3.40 2.54
N ALA A 51 -3.26 3.96 3.63
CA ALA A 51 -3.99 4.90 4.49
C ALA A 51 -4.28 6.21 3.77
N GLN A 52 -3.30 6.74 3.04
CA GLN A 52 -3.47 7.95 2.21
C GLN A 52 -4.48 7.74 1.09
N GLU A 53 -4.49 6.56 0.46
CA GLU A 53 -5.52 6.18 -0.51
C GLU A 53 -6.90 6.12 0.14
N GLY A 54 -7.03 5.48 1.31
CA GLY A 54 -8.28 5.47 2.08
C GLY A 54 -8.80 6.86 2.42
N VAL A 55 -7.92 7.80 2.80
CA VAL A 55 -8.29 9.21 3.03
C VAL A 55 -8.81 9.88 1.75
N GLN A 56 -8.18 9.61 0.60
CA GLN A 56 -8.66 10.14 -0.69
C GLN A 56 -10.04 9.58 -1.04
N ILE A 57 -10.29 8.31 -0.78
CA ILE A 57 -11.59 7.65 -0.97
C ILE A 57 -12.67 8.28 -0.07
N VAL A 58 -12.36 8.50 1.21
CA VAL A 58 -13.29 9.17 2.14
C VAL A 58 -13.56 10.61 1.70
N ASN A 59 -12.56 11.34 1.22
CA ASN A 59 -12.76 12.68 0.67
C ASN A 59 -13.63 12.68 -0.58
N ALA A 60 -13.46 11.69 -1.47
CA ALA A 60 -14.34 11.51 -2.62
C ALA A 60 -15.79 11.22 -2.19
N ALA A 61 -15.99 10.40 -1.15
CA ALA A 61 -17.30 10.15 -0.56
C ALA A 61 -17.93 11.43 0.01
N LYS A 62 -17.17 12.25 0.72
CA LYS A 62 -17.63 13.58 1.19
C LYS A 62 -18.06 14.48 0.04
N MET A 63 -17.29 14.51 -1.04
CA MET A 63 -17.63 15.30 -2.22
C MET A 63 -18.87 14.75 -2.92
N TYR A 64 -19.04 13.42 -2.99
CA TYR A 64 -20.25 12.81 -3.52
C TYR A 64 -21.49 13.21 -2.71
N ILE A 65 -21.46 13.08 -1.38
CA ILE A 65 -22.60 13.47 -0.52
C ILE A 65 -22.87 14.98 -0.57
N ALA A 66 -21.85 15.81 -0.76
CA ALA A 66 -22.02 17.26 -0.87
C ALA A 66 -22.62 17.70 -2.22
N ASN A 67 -22.38 16.96 -3.30
CA ASN A 67 -22.84 17.33 -4.65
C ASN A 67 -24.12 16.60 -5.07
N GLU A 68 -24.29 15.36 -4.63
CA GLU A 68 -25.46 14.54 -4.94
C GLU A 68 -26.46 14.64 -3.79
N ASN A 69 -27.75 14.82 -4.12
CA ASN A 69 -28.81 14.93 -3.11
C ASN A 69 -29.18 13.55 -2.56
N VAL A 70 -28.28 12.94 -1.79
CA VAL A 70 -28.50 11.63 -1.15
C VAL A 70 -29.48 11.79 0.02
N PRO A 71 -30.66 11.16 -0.03
CA PRO A 71 -31.67 11.31 1.02
C PRO A 71 -31.28 10.47 2.24
N PHE A 72 -30.99 11.15 3.36
CA PHE A 72 -30.83 10.51 4.67
C PHE A 72 -32.09 10.77 5.49
N THR A 73 -32.72 9.71 5.99
CA THR A 73 -33.90 9.81 6.84
C THR A 73 -33.62 9.20 8.22
N THR A 74 -34.49 9.43 9.19
CA THR A 74 -34.37 8.76 10.49
C THR A 74 -34.64 7.26 10.42
N ALA A 75 -35.34 6.78 9.38
CA ALA A 75 -35.57 5.35 9.12
C ALA A 75 -34.36 4.69 8.43
N ASP A 76 -33.72 5.43 7.52
CA ASP A 76 -32.54 4.99 6.77
C ASP A 76 -31.42 6.04 6.94
N PRO A 77 -30.66 5.98 8.05
CA PRO A 77 -29.62 6.96 8.36
C PRO A 77 -28.30 6.68 7.64
N SER A 78 -28.18 5.54 6.93
CA SER A 78 -26.94 5.10 6.31
C SER A 78 -27.08 4.84 4.81
N GLU A 79 -26.01 5.15 4.08
CA GLU A 79 -25.87 4.87 2.65
C GLU A 79 -24.51 4.19 2.39
N ILE A 80 -24.50 3.18 1.52
CA ILE A 80 -23.27 2.51 1.09
C ILE A 80 -22.87 3.03 -0.27
N LEU A 81 -21.75 3.74 -0.33
CA LEU A 81 -21.17 4.24 -1.56
C LEU A 81 -20.20 3.22 -2.14
N THR A 82 -20.45 2.87 -3.39
CA THR A 82 -19.59 1.96 -4.17
C THR A 82 -18.54 2.74 -4.94
N ARG A 83 -17.44 2.06 -5.29
CA ARG A 83 -16.37 2.62 -6.12
C ARG A 83 -16.92 3.36 -7.35
N ASP A 84 -17.85 2.76 -8.08
CA ASP A 84 -18.35 3.32 -9.35
C ASP A 84 -19.02 4.69 -9.17
N GLN A 85 -19.71 4.91 -8.04
CA GLN A 85 -20.29 6.21 -7.69
C GLN A 85 -19.22 7.24 -7.35
N LEU A 86 -18.10 6.79 -6.78
CA LEU A 86 -17.00 7.65 -6.33
C LEU A 86 -15.95 7.93 -7.41
N MET A 87 -15.92 7.16 -8.51
CA MET A 87 -14.93 7.31 -9.58
C MET A 87 -14.87 8.73 -10.18
N LYS A 88 -15.99 9.44 -10.23
CA LYS A 88 -16.03 10.83 -10.72
C LYS A 88 -15.28 11.82 -9.82
N TYR A 89 -15.14 11.47 -8.55
CA TYR A 89 -14.53 12.31 -7.51
C TYR A 89 -13.14 11.81 -7.09
N LEU A 90 -12.64 10.73 -7.72
CA LEU A 90 -11.32 10.16 -7.52
C LEU A 90 -10.39 10.58 -8.66
N ASP A 91 -9.24 11.17 -8.34
CA ASP A 91 -8.20 11.45 -9.32
C ASP A 91 -7.49 10.14 -9.64
N ARG A 92 -7.67 9.65 -10.88
CA ARG A 92 -7.15 8.40 -11.47
C ARG A 92 -6.42 7.49 -10.48
N VAL A 93 -7.20 6.76 -9.70
CA VAL A 93 -6.69 5.55 -9.08
C VAL A 93 -6.69 4.50 -10.18
N ASP A 94 -5.52 4.20 -10.75
CA ASP A 94 -5.29 2.96 -11.50
C ASP A 94 -5.32 1.76 -10.52
N ALA A 95 -6.36 1.69 -9.69
CA ALA A 95 -6.60 0.57 -8.81
C ALA A 95 -6.99 -0.60 -9.72
N PRO A 96 -6.30 -1.76 -9.63
CA PRO A 96 -6.76 -2.96 -10.28
C PRO A 96 -8.22 -3.17 -9.90
N SER A 97 -9.06 -3.36 -10.92
CA SER A 97 -10.53 -3.38 -10.89
C SER A 97 -11.16 -4.52 -10.08
N THR A 98 -10.43 -5.07 -9.11
CA THR A 98 -10.80 -6.24 -8.30
C THR A 98 -11.02 -5.94 -6.82
N ASP A 99 -10.55 -4.79 -6.29
CA ASP A 99 -10.81 -4.42 -4.90
C ASP A 99 -12.03 -3.50 -4.78
N LEU A 100 -13.16 -4.14 -4.47
CA LEU A 100 -14.45 -3.52 -4.20
C LEU A 100 -14.43 -2.81 -2.84
N PHE A 101 -13.71 -1.70 -2.73
CA PHE A 101 -13.86 -0.86 -1.54
C PHE A 101 -15.28 -0.27 -1.50
N THR A 102 -15.78 -0.08 -0.28
CA THR A 102 -17.07 0.56 -0.04
C THR A 102 -16.91 1.59 1.07
N VAL A 103 -17.64 2.70 0.97
CA VAL A 103 -17.69 3.71 2.03
C VAL A 103 -19.11 3.72 2.59
N THR A 104 -19.24 3.39 3.86
CA THR A 104 -20.50 3.57 4.59
C THR A 104 -20.54 5.00 5.10
N VAL A 105 -21.59 5.74 4.74
CA VAL A 105 -21.87 7.08 5.25
C VAL A 105 -23.06 6.96 6.18
N GLU A 106 -22.92 7.42 7.42
CA GLU A 106 -24.01 7.48 8.38
C GLU A 106 -24.26 8.92 8.79
N LYS A 107 -25.53 9.34 8.81
CA LYS A 107 -25.95 10.64 9.31
C LYS A 107 -26.65 10.48 10.64
N ASP A 108 -26.11 11.11 11.68
CA ASP A 108 -26.75 11.08 13.00
C ASP A 108 -27.97 12.02 13.08
N ALA A 109 -28.71 11.92 14.19
CA ALA A 109 -29.87 12.78 14.45
C ALA A 109 -29.50 14.27 14.63
N THR A 110 -28.22 14.60 14.80
CA THR A 110 -27.69 15.97 14.93
C THR A 110 -27.22 16.57 13.61
N GLY A 111 -27.22 15.78 12.53
CA GLY A 111 -26.79 16.17 11.19
C GLY A 111 -25.30 15.97 10.91
N VAL A 112 -24.56 15.31 11.80
CA VAL A 112 -23.15 14.95 11.62
C VAL A 112 -23.03 13.69 10.77
N PHE A 113 -22.10 13.73 9.81
CA PHE A 113 -21.79 12.61 8.93
C PHE A 113 -20.56 11.85 9.41
N THR A 114 -20.67 10.53 9.53
CA THR A 114 -19.58 9.60 9.81
C THR A 114 -19.28 8.79 8.55
N TYR A 115 -17.99 8.72 8.19
CA TYR A 115 -17.53 7.99 7.01
C TYR A 115 -16.64 6.83 7.44
N THR A 116 -17.02 5.62 7.02
CA THR A 116 -16.32 4.38 7.36
C THR A 116 -15.90 3.66 6.09
N LEU A 117 -14.60 3.43 5.93
CA LEU A 117 -14.04 2.67 4.82
C LEU A 117 -14.04 1.17 5.15
N LYS A 118 -14.55 0.38 4.20
CA LYS A 118 -14.59 -1.08 4.27
C LYS A 118 -14.06 -1.69 2.98
N LEU A 119 -13.60 -2.94 3.07
CA LEU A 119 -13.14 -3.75 1.92
C LEU A 119 -11.98 -3.10 1.13
N HIS A 120 -11.17 -2.26 1.78
CA HIS A 120 -9.93 -1.73 1.22
C HIS A 120 -8.74 -2.58 1.70
N PRO A 121 -7.63 -2.70 0.94
CA PRO A 121 -6.46 -3.47 1.36
C PRO A 121 -5.97 -3.15 2.78
N ILE A 122 -6.04 -1.88 3.20
CA ILE A 122 -5.70 -1.45 4.56
C ILE A 122 -6.52 -2.14 5.66
N ASN A 123 -7.79 -2.48 5.42
CA ASN A 123 -8.62 -3.23 6.37
C ASN A 123 -8.02 -4.61 6.65
N THR A 124 -7.51 -5.27 5.61
CA THR A 124 -6.84 -6.56 5.72
C THR A 124 -5.46 -6.42 6.38
N THR A 125 -4.70 -5.38 6.01
CA THR A 125 -3.38 -5.08 6.58
C THR A 125 -3.45 -4.77 8.07
N LEU A 126 -4.51 -4.09 8.53
CA LEU A 126 -4.73 -3.73 9.93
C LEU A 126 -5.57 -4.74 10.72
N ALA A 127 -6.14 -5.75 10.05
CA ALA A 127 -7.13 -6.66 10.62
C ALA A 127 -8.35 -5.96 11.24
N GLU A 128 -8.77 -4.84 10.64
CA GLU A 128 -9.90 -4.02 11.08
C GLU A 128 -10.93 -3.93 9.95
N THR A 129 -12.16 -4.34 10.22
CA THR A 129 -13.22 -4.39 9.20
C THR A 129 -13.76 -3.00 8.85
N ASP A 130 -13.71 -2.08 9.81
CA ASP A 130 -14.32 -0.76 9.77
C ASP A 130 -13.25 0.25 10.16
N LEU A 131 -12.86 1.12 9.23
CA LEU A 131 -11.87 2.17 9.49
C LEU A 131 -12.53 3.53 9.33
N THR A 132 -12.51 4.33 10.40
CA THR A 132 -13.02 5.70 10.34
C THR A 132 -11.99 6.61 9.67
N GLU A 133 -12.44 7.78 9.23
CA GLU A 133 -11.53 8.81 8.71
C GLU A 133 -10.39 9.15 9.70
N GLN A 134 -10.69 9.20 11.00
CA GLN A 134 -9.69 9.53 12.02
C GLN A 134 -8.59 8.46 12.09
N ASP A 135 -8.98 7.18 12.02
CA ASP A 135 -8.05 6.06 12.02
C ASP A 135 -7.16 6.11 10.78
N LEU A 136 -7.73 6.36 9.60
CA LEU A 136 -6.98 6.49 8.35
C LEU A 136 -5.99 7.66 8.40
N ILE A 137 -6.39 8.82 8.93
CA ILE A 137 -5.51 9.99 9.09
C ILE A 137 -4.38 9.68 10.08
N GLU A 138 -4.67 8.96 11.17
CA GLU A 138 -3.64 8.57 12.13
C GLU A 138 -2.61 7.63 11.51
N LYS A 139 -3.06 6.62 10.75
CA LYS A 139 -2.17 5.66 10.08
C LYS A 139 -1.42 6.25 8.88
N ALA A 140 -1.91 7.35 8.31
CA ALA A 140 -1.26 8.06 7.20
C ALA A 140 -0.09 8.97 7.65
N LYS A 141 0.08 9.24 8.95
CA LYS A 141 1.20 10.03 9.48
C LYS A 141 2.51 9.25 9.44
#